data_AF-A0A369KVX3-F1
#
_entry.id   AF-A0A369KVX3-F1
#
_cell.length_a   1.000
_cell.length_b   1.000
_cell.length_c   1.000
_cell.angle_alpha   90.00
_cell.angle_beta   90.00
_cell.angle_gamma   90.00
#
_symmetry.space_group_name_H-M   'P 1'
#
loop_
_entity.id
_entity.type
_entity.pdbx_description
1 polymer ?
#
loop_
_entity_poly.entity_id
_entity_poly.type
_entity_poly.pdbx_seq_one_letter_code
_entity_poly.pdbx_strand_id
1 'polypeptide(L)'
;MLKIKTIKEKIYLIFLLTLIFGNCNILCFANITSIQSLQELFNKHDIEKIESDLKDFSLKDRQKIKDLTKNNLVTLYKDNKTGIKYVEKYFDFESLNEHNENKLSSDNEFAAYAFSKNFKLNLVPPTVKFVDIKNPSNYYVRQYYFEDGFAIDAESKKFLESIPSSKKQDYSSKNTPLVIFDYLLGNSDRNFNNYIISKNGSIIAFDHEFIFRYYFKDSELLKKITLQDFYTFFSDKEIYDNFMNTNWEKWCNENLSKIFLESDLKIKKIFLERIDNIKKQASEFVNQNPEKFFQEAQKFYHESLETKKKIFTYLPPKVPPRPKKYPIITIPVNDNC
;
A
#
# COMPACT_ATOMS: atom_id res chain seq x y z
N MET A 1 -16.11 -31.71 41.50
CA MET A 1 -17.32 -32.31 40.90
C MET A 1 -18.55 -31.78 41.64
N LEU A 2 -19.30 -30.85 41.06
CA LEU A 2 -20.53 -30.33 41.67
C LEU A 2 -21.62 -31.42 41.61
N LYS A 3 -22.10 -31.89 42.76
CA LYS A 3 -23.22 -32.83 42.84
C LYS A 3 -24.52 -32.06 42.66
N ILE A 4 -25.03 -32.06 41.43
CA ILE A 4 -26.31 -31.44 41.05
C ILE A 4 -27.43 -32.39 41.50
N LYS A 5 -28.21 -31.97 42.50
CA LYS A 5 -29.21 -32.82 43.17
C LYS A 5 -30.63 -32.63 42.64
N THR A 6 -30.94 -31.50 42.00
CA THR A 6 -32.31 -31.21 41.56
C THR A 6 -32.42 -30.89 40.07
N ILE A 7 -33.60 -31.16 39.48
CA ILE A 7 -33.92 -30.81 38.08
C ILE A 7 -33.74 -29.30 37.85
N LYS A 8 -34.10 -28.48 38.84
CA LYS A 8 -33.95 -27.02 38.80
C LYS A 8 -32.48 -26.60 38.66
N GLU A 9 -31.57 -27.24 39.39
CA GLU A 9 -30.13 -26.98 39.27
C GLU A 9 -29.56 -27.41 37.91
N LYS A 10 -30.08 -28.50 37.31
CA LYS A 10 -29.70 -28.90 35.94
C LYS A 10 -30.13 -27.86 34.91
N ILE A 11 -31.33 -27.30 35.04
CA ILE A 11 -31.84 -26.26 34.13
C ILE A 11 -30.99 -24.98 34.26
N TYR A 12 -30.67 -24.54 35.48
CA TYR A 12 -29.79 -23.38 35.67
C TYR A 12 -28.39 -23.60 35.12
N LEU A 13 -27.82 -24.80 35.29
CA LEU A 13 -26.51 -25.10 34.72
C LEU A 13 -26.54 -25.08 33.19
N ILE A 14 -27.57 -25.66 32.57
CA ILE A 14 -27.73 -25.60 31.11
C ILE A 14 -27.86 -24.15 30.67
N PHE A 15 -28.69 -23.33 31.32
CA PHE A 15 -28.87 -21.92 30.96
C PHE A 15 -27.57 -21.12 31.12
N LEU A 16 -26.83 -21.34 32.21
CA LEU A 16 -25.53 -20.72 32.46
C LEU A 16 -24.50 -21.14 31.41
N LEU A 17 -24.44 -22.43 31.04
CA LEU A 17 -23.57 -22.91 29.99
C LEU A 17 -23.96 -22.32 28.63
N THR A 18 -25.24 -22.24 28.29
CA THR A 18 -25.69 -21.59 27.05
C THR A 18 -25.36 -20.10 27.02
N LEU A 19 -25.41 -19.40 28.16
CA LEU A 19 -24.98 -18.01 28.28
C LEU A 19 -23.47 -17.86 28.15
N ILE A 20 -22.70 -18.75 28.77
CA ILE A 20 -21.23 -18.77 28.67
C ILE A 20 -20.82 -19.09 27.23
N PHE A 21 -21.34 -20.16 26.63
CA PHE A 21 -21.02 -20.54 25.25
C PHE A 21 -21.57 -19.55 24.22
N GLY A 22 -22.74 -18.96 24.46
CA GLY A 22 -23.29 -17.89 23.62
C GLY A 22 -22.42 -16.64 23.62
N ASN A 23 -21.99 -16.20 24.80
CA ASN A 23 -21.11 -15.03 24.93
C ASN A 23 -19.64 -15.31 24.57
N CYS A 24 -19.14 -16.53 24.81
CA CYS A 24 -17.82 -16.96 24.35
C CYS A 24 -17.76 -17.05 22.83
N ASN A 25 -18.81 -17.50 22.15
CA ASN A 25 -18.85 -17.42 20.69
C ASN A 25 -18.84 -15.97 20.20
N ILE A 26 -19.59 -15.06 20.84
CA ILE A 26 -19.57 -13.62 20.48
C ILE A 26 -18.18 -12.99 20.71
N LEU A 27 -17.48 -13.37 21.79
CA LEU A 27 -16.12 -12.89 22.08
C LEU A 27 -15.03 -13.57 21.22
N CYS A 28 -15.21 -14.83 20.82
CA CYS A 28 -14.30 -15.51 19.90
C CYS A 28 -14.46 -15.01 18.45
N PHE A 29 -15.65 -14.56 18.06
CA PHE A 29 -15.88 -13.89 16.78
C PHE A 29 -15.46 -12.41 16.78
N ALA A 30 -15.32 -11.77 17.94
CA ALA A 30 -14.75 -10.43 18.05
C ALA A 30 -13.24 -10.35 17.74
N ASN A 31 -12.55 -11.50 17.70
CA ASN A 31 -11.16 -11.61 17.23
C ASN A 31 -11.04 -12.06 15.76
N ILE A 32 -12.13 -12.03 14.98
CA ILE A 32 -11.98 -11.89 13.53
C ILE A 32 -11.41 -10.49 13.33
N THR A 33 -10.09 -10.44 13.22
CA THR A 33 -9.25 -9.27 12.89
C THR A 33 -10.01 -8.36 11.93
N SER A 34 -10.63 -7.33 12.50
CA SER A 34 -11.39 -6.34 11.77
C SER A 34 -10.42 -5.74 10.76
N ILE A 35 -10.75 -5.92 9.50
CA ILE A 35 -10.04 -5.48 8.30
C ILE A 35 -9.49 -4.06 8.52
N GLN A 36 -8.18 -3.94 8.70
CA GLN A 36 -7.55 -2.65 8.94
C GLN A 36 -7.29 -1.98 7.59
N SER A 37 -7.99 -0.89 7.33
CA SER A 37 -7.60 0.05 6.28
C SER A 37 -6.23 0.66 6.56
N LEU A 38 -5.54 1.23 5.55
CA LEU A 38 -4.26 1.92 5.79
C LEU A 38 -4.45 3.08 6.78
N GLN A 39 -5.57 3.81 6.68
CA GLN A 39 -5.94 4.84 7.65
C GLN A 39 -6.09 4.27 9.07
N GLU A 40 -6.74 3.11 9.23
CA GLU A 40 -6.80 2.42 10.52
C GLU A 40 -5.45 1.91 10.98
N LEU A 41 -4.57 1.48 10.08
CA LEU A 41 -3.21 1.10 10.44
C LEU A 41 -2.49 2.31 11.05
N PHE A 42 -2.60 3.47 10.41
CA PHE A 42 -2.00 4.73 10.83
C PHE A 42 -2.66 5.31 12.10
N ASN A 43 -3.92 4.95 12.39
CA ASN A 43 -4.66 5.42 13.56
C ASN A 43 -4.60 4.46 14.78
N LYS A 44 -4.53 3.14 14.55
CA LYS A 44 -4.53 2.10 15.61
C LYS A 44 -3.14 1.67 16.02
N HIS A 45 -2.13 1.85 15.17
CA HIS A 45 -0.76 1.49 15.45
C HIS A 45 0.12 2.73 15.44
N ASP A 46 1.02 2.78 16.40
CA ASP A 46 2.13 3.71 16.37
C ASP A 46 2.98 3.39 15.12
N ILE A 47 2.85 4.19 14.06
CA ILE A 47 3.61 4.00 12.81
C ILE A 47 5.11 3.89 13.13
N GLU A 48 5.58 4.62 14.14
CA GLU A 48 6.96 4.57 14.60
C GLU A 48 7.31 3.19 15.16
N LYS A 49 6.37 2.52 15.84
CA LYS A 49 6.51 1.13 16.24
C LYS A 49 6.59 0.20 15.04
N ILE A 50 5.72 0.34 14.03
CA ILE A 50 5.81 -0.51 12.81
C ILE A 50 7.15 -0.29 12.09
N GLU A 51 7.60 0.96 11.98
CA GLU A 51 8.91 1.29 11.42
C GLU A 51 10.06 0.70 12.25
N SER A 52 9.95 0.73 13.58
CA SER A 52 10.92 0.11 14.49
C SER A 52 10.93 -1.41 14.29
N ASP A 53 9.77 -2.04 14.31
CA ASP A 53 9.62 -3.49 14.09
C ASP A 53 10.24 -3.88 12.73
N LEU A 54 9.92 -3.15 11.65
CA LEU A 54 10.50 -3.39 10.32
C LEU A 54 12.03 -3.26 10.30
N LYS A 55 12.62 -2.37 11.10
CA LYS A 55 14.09 -2.23 11.23
C LYS A 55 14.69 -3.36 12.05
N ASP A 56 14.03 -3.75 13.13
CA ASP A 56 14.55 -4.66 14.16
C ASP A 56 14.35 -6.14 13.84
N PHE A 57 13.65 -6.49 12.74
CA PHE A 57 13.46 -7.88 12.35
C PHE A 57 14.79 -8.61 12.12
N SER A 58 15.10 -9.48 13.08
CA SER A 58 16.23 -10.41 13.07
C SER A 58 16.04 -11.45 11.98
N LEU A 59 17.12 -11.72 11.23
CA LEU A 59 17.15 -12.79 10.22
C LEU A 59 16.81 -14.17 10.81
N LYS A 60 17.00 -14.37 12.13
CA LYS A 60 16.70 -15.63 12.83
C LYS A 60 15.22 -15.77 13.22
N ASP A 61 14.50 -14.65 13.32
CA ASP A 61 13.14 -14.60 13.85
C ASP A 61 12.09 -14.40 12.76
N ARG A 62 12.45 -14.56 11.48
CA ARG A 62 11.54 -14.42 10.34
C ARG A 62 11.23 -15.76 9.66
N GLN A 63 10.01 -15.90 9.19
CA GLN A 63 9.55 -16.98 8.33
C GLN A 63 9.42 -16.47 6.89
N LYS A 64 10.16 -17.07 5.94
CA LYS A 64 9.92 -16.83 4.51
C LYS A 64 8.58 -17.46 4.12
N ILE A 65 7.70 -16.66 3.51
CA ILE A 65 6.39 -17.12 3.04
C ILE A 65 6.44 -17.51 1.57
N LYS A 66 6.93 -16.61 0.70
CA LYS A 66 7.10 -16.87 -0.74
C LYS A 66 7.99 -15.83 -1.40
N ASP A 67 8.62 -16.23 -2.51
CA ASP A 67 9.23 -15.30 -3.45
C ASP A 67 8.15 -14.63 -4.30
N LEU A 68 8.24 -13.32 -4.46
CA LEU A 68 7.36 -12.53 -5.32
C LEU A 68 7.96 -12.30 -6.70
N THR A 69 9.27 -12.44 -6.85
CA THR A 69 9.99 -12.42 -8.13
C THR A 69 10.80 -13.70 -8.34
N LYS A 70 11.05 -14.06 -9.61
CA LYS A 70 11.78 -15.29 -9.98
C LYS A 70 13.25 -15.30 -9.55
N ASN A 71 13.84 -14.12 -9.36
CA ASN A 71 15.23 -13.91 -8.97
C ASN A 71 15.41 -13.70 -7.45
N ASN A 72 14.34 -13.90 -6.65
CA ASN A 72 14.34 -13.72 -5.20
C ASN A 72 14.70 -12.29 -4.72
N LEU A 73 14.71 -11.30 -5.63
CA LEU A 73 14.94 -9.90 -5.27
C LEU A 73 13.78 -9.31 -4.47
N VAL A 74 12.58 -9.90 -4.56
CA VAL A 74 11.42 -9.49 -3.77
C VAL A 74 10.84 -10.70 -3.08
N THR A 75 10.81 -10.68 -1.75
CA THR A 75 10.36 -11.80 -0.92
C THR A 75 9.35 -11.34 0.11
N LEU A 76 8.29 -12.13 0.32
CA LEU A 76 7.34 -11.94 1.40
C LEU A 76 7.78 -12.73 2.63
N TYR A 77 7.91 -12.03 3.76
CA TYR A 77 8.24 -12.58 5.06
C TYR A 77 7.10 -12.37 6.06
N LYS A 78 7.14 -13.17 7.13
CA LYS A 78 6.39 -12.96 8.36
C LYS A 78 7.37 -12.95 9.52
N ASP A 79 7.33 -11.92 10.35
CA ASP A 79 8.09 -11.91 11.60
C ASP A 79 7.39 -12.82 12.63
N ASN A 80 8.14 -13.73 13.25
CA ASN A 80 7.58 -14.73 14.16
C ASN A 80 7.19 -14.14 15.52
N LYS A 81 7.78 -13.01 15.93
CA LYS A 81 7.53 -12.36 17.23
C LYS A 81 6.26 -11.52 17.19
N THR A 82 6.17 -10.64 16.20
CA THR A 82 5.09 -9.67 16.02
C THR A 82 3.94 -10.23 15.17
N GLY A 83 4.21 -11.24 14.35
CA GLY A 83 3.26 -11.75 13.36
C GLY A 83 3.11 -10.88 12.12
N ILE A 84 3.79 -9.72 12.06
CA ILE A 84 3.71 -8.76 10.94
C ILE A 84 4.24 -9.41 9.67
N LYS A 85 3.51 -9.26 8.57
CA LYS A 85 3.99 -9.59 7.23
C LYS A 85 4.58 -8.37 6.56
N TYR A 86 5.68 -8.57 5.83
CA TYR A 86 6.35 -7.50 5.11
C TYR A 86 7.01 -8.01 3.83
N VAL A 87 7.07 -7.13 2.83
CA VAL A 87 7.82 -7.35 1.60
C VAL A 87 9.23 -6.82 1.83
N GLU A 88 10.23 -7.65 1.54
CA GLU A 88 11.63 -7.23 1.50
C GLU A 88 12.09 -7.22 0.04
N LYS A 89 12.50 -6.05 -0.43
CA LYS A 89 13.16 -5.84 -1.73
C LYS A 89 14.66 -5.76 -1.51
N TYR A 90 15.44 -6.50 -2.28
CA TYR A 90 16.89 -6.48 -2.29
C TYR A 90 17.39 -5.83 -3.59
N PHE A 91 18.16 -4.76 -3.44
CA PHE A 91 18.76 -3.99 -4.53
C PHE A 91 20.23 -4.38 -4.62
N ASP A 92 20.51 -5.33 -5.52
CA ASP A 92 21.81 -5.99 -5.65
C ASP A 92 22.69 -5.35 -6.72
N PHE A 93 23.88 -4.90 -6.29
CA PHE A 93 24.90 -4.27 -7.10
C PHE A 93 25.36 -5.14 -8.28
N GLU A 94 25.68 -6.41 -8.03
CA GLU A 94 26.32 -7.29 -9.04
C GLU A 94 25.35 -7.66 -10.16
N SER A 95 24.06 -7.75 -9.86
CA SER A 95 23.04 -8.16 -10.83
C SER A 95 22.65 -7.07 -11.83
N LEU A 96 22.94 -5.79 -11.53
CA LEU A 96 22.41 -4.64 -12.27
C LEU A 96 23.47 -3.79 -12.99
N ASN A 97 24.77 -4.12 -12.87
CA ASN A 97 25.90 -3.49 -13.59
C ASN A 97 26.00 -1.94 -13.57
N GLU A 98 25.13 -1.25 -12.81
CA GLU A 98 25.06 0.21 -12.74
C GLU A 98 24.96 0.66 -11.27
N HIS A 99 26.10 1.08 -10.70
CA HIS A 99 26.25 1.47 -9.29
C HIS A 99 25.18 2.47 -8.80
N ASN A 100 24.71 3.37 -9.67
CA ASN A 100 23.85 4.48 -9.27
C ASN A 100 22.35 4.11 -9.26
N GLU A 101 21.91 3.16 -10.08
CA GLU A 101 20.48 2.86 -10.24
C GLU A 101 19.91 2.11 -9.03
N ASN A 102 20.68 1.20 -8.42
CA ASN A 102 20.25 0.42 -7.25
C ASN A 102 19.95 1.29 -6.04
N LYS A 103 20.93 2.13 -5.70
CA LYS A 103 20.83 3.04 -4.57
C LYS A 103 19.67 4.02 -4.80
N LEU A 104 19.61 4.63 -5.99
CA LEU A 104 18.52 5.52 -6.40
C LEU A 104 17.14 4.84 -6.27
N SER A 105 16.99 3.61 -6.76
CA SER A 105 15.72 2.87 -6.70
C SER A 105 15.29 2.58 -5.26
N SER A 106 16.23 2.19 -4.40
CA SER A 106 15.96 1.99 -2.97
C SER A 106 15.63 3.30 -2.23
N ASP A 107 16.30 4.40 -2.60
CA ASP A 107 16.05 5.72 -2.06
C ASP A 107 14.66 6.23 -2.48
N ASN A 108 14.28 5.98 -3.73
CA ASN A 108 12.99 6.33 -4.32
C ASN A 108 11.81 5.66 -3.60
N GLU A 109 11.90 4.35 -3.30
CA GLU A 109 10.87 3.64 -2.52
C GLU A 109 10.64 4.29 -1.15
N PHE A 110 11.73 4.61 -0.45
CA PHE A 110 11.63 5.28 0.85
C PHE A 110 11.10 6.71 0.71
N ALA A 111 11.53 7.46 -0.30
CA ALA A 111 11.09 8.84 -0.53
C ALA A 111 9.59 8.92 -0.83
N ALA A 112 9.02 7.98 -1.59
CA ALA A 112 7.58 7.90 -1.83
C ALA A 112 6.79 7.70 -0.53
N TYR A 113 7.30 6.84 0.36
CA TYR A 113 6.73 6.66 1.69
C TYR A 113 6.83 7.92 2.55
N ALA A 114 8.02 8.49 2.68
CA ALA A 114 8.25 9.71 3.45
C ALA A 114 7.39 10.88 2.95
N PHE A 115 7.20 10.99 1.64
CA PHE A 115 6.32 11.97 1.02
C PHE A 115 4.88 11.75 1.47
N SER A 116 4.35 10.53 1.28
CA SER A 116 2.98 10.18 1.70
C SER A 116 2.73 10.38 3.20
N LYS A 117 3.73 10.10 4.05
CA LYS A 117 3.63 10.23 5.52
C LYS A 117 3.61 11.70 5.96
N ASN A 118 4.43 12.56 5.33
CA ASN A 118 4.67 13.94 5.77
C ASN A 118 3.40 14.78 5.94
N PHE A 119 2.37 14.51 5.14
CA PHE A 119 1.10 15.24 5.18
C PHE A 119 -0.12 14.31 5.31
N LYS A 120 0.07 13.13 5.91
CA LYS A 120 -0.98 12.15 6.26
C LYS A 120 -1.82 11.66 5.09
N LEU A 121 -1.25 11.63 3.88
CA LEU A 121 -1.95 11.14 2.69
C LEU A 121 -2.17 9.62 2.74
N ASN A 122 -1.29 8.90 3.45
CA ASN A 122 -1.45 7.48 3.76
C ASN A 122 -1.80 6.64 2.51
N LEU A 123 -0.97 6.75 1.46
CA LEU A 123 -1.06 5.94 0.23
C LEU A 123 0.01 4.87 0.17
N VAL A 124 1.18 5.13 0.75
CA VAL A 124 2.31 4.20 0.71
C VAL A 124 2.43 3.52 2.07
N PRO A 125 2.54 2.18 2.13
CA PRO A 125 2.74 1.45 3.38
C PRO A 125 3.98 1.91 4.14
N PRO A 126 4.02 1.72 5.48
CA PRO A 126 5.23 1.88 6.26
C PRO A 126 6.43 1.20 5.59
N THR A 127 7.46 2.00 5.30
CA THR A 127 8.62 1.57 4.52
C THR A 127 9.89 2.01 5.23
N VAL A 128 10.83 1.08 5.38
CA VAL A 128 12.16 1.36 5.93
C VAL A 128 13.23 0.86 4.97
N LYS A 129 14.37 1.55 4.97
CA LYS A 129 15.52 1.24 4.13
C LYS A 129 16.75 1.04 5.00
N PHE A 130 17.56 0.05 4.67
CA PHE A 130 18.83 -0.22 5.34
C PHE A 130 19.89 -0.69 4.34
N VAL A 131 21.15 -0.50 4.70
CA VAL A 131 22.32 -0.92 3.93
C VAL A 131 22.67 -2.36 4.32
N ASP A 132 23.09 -3.19 3.36
CA ASP A 132 23.59 -4.53 3.69
C ASP A 132 24.90 -4.44 4.47
N ILE A 133 24.94 -5.07 5.64
CA ILE A 133 26.13 -5.09 6.52
C ILE A 133 27.30 -5.82 5.85
N LYS A 134 27.03 -6.78 4.97
CA LYS A 134 28.05 -7.54 4.25
C LYS A 134 28.54 -6.82 3.00
N ASN A 135 27.67 -6.06 2.34
CA ASN A 135 28.01 -5.31 1.14
C ASN A 135 27.37 -3.91 1.18
N PRO A 136 28.12 -2.86 1.58
CA PRO A 136 27.59 -1.50 1.68
C PRO A 136 27.08 -0.88 0.37
N SER A 137 27.33 -1.52 -0.78
CA SER A 137 26.76 -1.14 -2.07
C SER A 137 25.35 -1.69 -2.31
N ASN A 138 24.88 -2.60 -1.46
CA ASN A 138 23.57 -3.24 -1.56
C ASN A 138 22.60 -2.67 -0.52
N TYR A 139 21.33 -2.63 -0.90
CA TYR A 139 20.28 -2.04 -0.08
C TYR A 139 19.12 -3.01 0.07
N TYR A 140 18.46 -2.92 1.21
CA TYR A 140 17.17 -3.55 1.43
C TYR A 140 16.13 -2.49 1.72
N VAL A 141 14.93 -2.71 1.17
CA VAL A 141 13.74 -1.98 1.54
C VAL A 141 12.74 -2.98 2.10
N ARG A 142 12.28 -2.72 3.33
CA ARG A 142 11.17 -3.47 3.95
C ARG A 142 9.94 -2.61 3.96
N GLN A 143 8.86 -3.15 3.41
CA GLN A 143 7.58 -2.48 3.30
C GLN A 143 6.49 -3.35 3.94
N TYR A 144 5.66 -2.77 4.78
CA TYR A 144 4.54 -3.47 5.41
C TYR A 144 3.62 -4.12 4.35
N TYR A 145 3.29 -5.40 4.54
CA TYR A 145 2.47 -6.15 3.57
C TYR A 145 0.99 -6.06 3.92
N PHE A 146 0.19 -5.56 2.97
CA PHE A 146 -1.25 -5.51 3.10
C PHE A 146 -1.90 -6.80 2.57
N GLU A 147 -2.42 -7.62 3.47
CA GLU A 147 -3.08 -8.88 3.14
C GLU A 147 -4.46 -8.70 2.49
N ASP A 148 -5.15 -7.62 2.88
CA ASP A 148 -6.54 -7.34 2.53
C ASP A 148 -6.69 -6.42 1.31
N GLY A 149 -5.73 -6.52 0.39
CA GLY A 149 -5.71 -5.80 -0.88
C GLY A 149 -6.20 -6.63 -2.05
N PHE A 150 -6.99 -6.02 -2.92
CA PHE A 150 -7.23 -6.51 -4.27
C PHE A 150 -6.16 -5.95 -5.21
N ALA A 151 -5.28 -6.83 -5.67
CA ALA A 151 -4.36 -6.56 -6.78
C ALA A 151 -5.03 -6.95 -8.10
N ILE A 152 -4.89 -6.11 -9.12
CA ILE A 152 -5.38 -6.42 -10.47
C ILE A 152 -4.36 -7.37 -11.12
N ASP A 153 -4.45 -8.66 -10.82
CA ASP A 153 -3.67 -9.69 -11.51
C ASP A 153 -4.21 -9.99 -12.93
N ALA A 154 -3.58 -10.92 -13.65
CA ALA A 154 -4.00 -11.28 -15.01
C ALA A 154 -5.45 -11.82 -15.09
N GLU A 155 -5.95 -12.47 -14.03
CA GLU A 155 -7.34 -12.97 -13.98
C GLU A 155 -8.31 -11.82 -13.70
N SER A 156 -7.95 -10.96 -12.76
CA SER A 156 -8.65 -9.71 -12.47
C SER A 156 -8.70 -8.80 -13.70
N LYS A 157 -7.62 -8.73 -14.49
CA LYS A 157 -7.59 -7.97 -15.75
C LYS A 157 -8.59 -8.51 -16.76
N LYS A 158 -8.71 -9.84 -16.92
CA LYS A 158 -9.76 -10.44 -17.78
C LYS A 158 -11.16 -10.10 -17.28
N PHE A 159 -11.37 -10.09 -15.97
CA PHE A 159 -12.62 -9.63 -15.38
C PHE A 159 -12.88 -8.15 -15.70
N LEU A 160 -11.88 -7.27 -15.52
CA LEU A 160 -11.99 -5.85 -15.90
C LEU A 160 -12.24 -5.66 -17.39
N GLU A 161 -11.67 -6.50 -18.25
CA GLU A 161 -11.91 -6.50 -19.69
C GLU A 161 -13.36 -6.86 -20.02
N SER A 162 -13.99 -7.75 -19.24
CA SER A 162 -15.40 -8.15 -19.37
C SER A 162 -16.40 -7.09 -18.88
N ILE A 163 -15.94 -6.13 -18.08
CA ILE A 163 -16.78 -5.02 -17.61
C ILE A 163 -16.95 -3.99 -18.74
N PRO A 164 -18.16 -3.43 -18.97
CA PRO A 164 -18.38 -2.38 -19.96
C PRO A 164 -17.41 -1.20 -19.77
N SER A 165 -16.91 -0.62 -20.87
CA SER A 165 -15.93 0.48 -20.82
C SER A 165 -16.37 1.66 -19.94
N SER A 166 -17.68 1.95 -19.88
CA SER A 166 -18.26 2.97 -19.00
C SER A 166 -18.02 2.73 -17.51
N LYS A 167 -17.83 1.47 -17.10
CA LYS A 167 -17.55 1.07 -15.72
C LYS A 167 -16.07 0.79 -15.46
N LYS A 168 -15.22 0.67 -16.50
CA LYS A 168 -13.77 0.44 -16.32
C LYS A 168 -13.08 1.58 -15.58
N GLN A 169 -13.61 2.81 -15.68
CA GLN A 169 -13.09 3.97 -14.96
C GLN A 169 -13.12 3.79 -13.43
N ASP A 170 -14.11 3.06 -12.90
CA ASP A 170 -14.27 2.80 -11.47
C ASP A 170 -13.08 2.04 -10.87
N TYR A 171 -12.40 1.25 -11.70
CA TYR A 171 -11.28 0.38 -11.38
C TYR A 171 -9.92 1.02 -11.71
N SER A 172 -9.92 2.23 -12.27
CA SER A 172 -8.71 2.95 -12.60
C SER A 172 -8.18 3.78 -11.42
N SER A 173 -6.96 4.29 -11.56
CA SER A 173 -6.37 5.28 -10.65
C SER A 173 -7.05 6.66 -10.74
N LYS A 174 -7.99 6.87 -11.68
CA LYS A 174 -8.79 8.10 -11.74
C LYS A 174 -9.66 8.22 -10.50
N ASN A 175 -9.91 9.47 -10.09
CA ASN A 175 -10.66 9.79 -8.88
C ASN A 175 -9.99 9.17 -7.64
N THR A 176 -8.65 9.16 -7.62
CA THR A 176 -7.85 8.77 -6.47
C THR A 176 -6.74 9.78 -6.24
N PRO A 177 -6.20 9.84 -5.03
CA PRO A 177 -5.04 10.68 -4.76
C PRO A 177 -3.80 10.36 -5.61
N LEU A 178 -3.75 9.19 -6.29
CA LEU A 178 -2.59 8.79 -7.10
C LEU A 178 -2.27 9.76 -8.23
N VAL A 179 -3.28 10.43 -8.81
CA VAL A 179 -3.04 11.30 -9.98
C VAL A 179 -2.10 12.46 -9.61
N ILE A 180 -2.41 13.17 -8.53
CA ILE A 180 -1.57 14.27 -8.05
C ILE A 180 -0.28 13.72 -7.41
N PHE A 181 -0.36 12.61 -6.66
CA PHE A 181 0.82 11.97 -6.07
C PHE A 181 1.87 11.59 -7.13
N ASP A 182 1.47 10.90 -8.18
CA ASP A 182 2.34 10.47 -9.28
C ASP A 182 2.83 11.66 -10.10
N TYR A 183 2.01 12.70 -10.30
CA TYR A 183 2.47 13.95 -10.93
C TYR A 183 3.61 14.60 -10.14
N LEU A 184 3.42 14.79 -8.83
CA LEU A 184 4.42 15.43 -7.96
C LEU A 184 5.75 14.67 -7.97
N LEU A 185 5.68 13.34 -7.83
CA LEU A 185 6.86 12.48 -7.84
C LEU A 185 7.40 12.19 -9.24
N GLY A 186 6.70 12.52 -10.32
CA GLY A 186 7.10 12.21 -11.69
C GLY A 186 7.08 10.72 -11.98
N ASN A 187 6.11 9.99 -11.42
CA ASN A 187 5.95 8.57 -11.65
C ASN A 187 5.27 8.32 -13.00
N SER A 188 6.07 7.95 -14.00
CA SER A 188 5.59 7.59 -15.34
C SER A 188 5.07 6.16 -15.45
N ASP A 189 5.47 5.30 -14.52
CA ASP A 189 5.28 3.85 -14.63
C ASP A 189 4.03 3.35 -13.91
N ARG A 190 3.18 4.25 -13.40
CA ARG A 190 1.96 3.85 -12.69
C ARG A 190 1.06 3.02 -13.61
N ASN A 191 0.99 1.73 -13.31
CA ASN A 191 0.05 0.80 -13.90
C ASN A 191 -0.69 0.00 -12.83
N PHE A 192 -1.64 -0.85 -13.25
CA PHE A 192 -2.53 -1.59 -12.37
C PHE A 192 -1.82 -2.62 -11.47
N ASN A 193 -0.54 -2.93 -11.75
CA ASN A 193 0.28 -3.80 -10.92
C ASN A 193 1.04 -3.05 -9.82
N ASN A 194 1.05 -1.71 -9.80
CA ASN A 194 1.79 -0.92 -8.82
C ASN A 194 0.88 -0.32 -7.73
N TYR A 195 -0.39 -0.74 -7.66
CA TYR A 195 -1.26 -0.39 -6.55
C TYR A 195 -2.27 -1.50 -6.29
N ILE A 196 -2.75 -1.56 -5.06
CA ILE A 196 -3.86 -2.41 -4.65
C ILE A 196 -5.00 -1.53 -4.15
N ILE A 197 -6.20 -2.07 -4.24
CA ILE A 197 -7.39 -1.46 -3.67
C ILE A 197 -7.68 -2.23 -2.40
N SER A 198 -7.69 -1.58 -1.24
CA SER A 198 -8.01 -2.24 0.02
C SER A 198 -9.50 -2.54 0.11
N LYS A 199 -9.91 -3.45 1.01
CA LYS A 199 -11.32 -3.77 1.27
C LYS A 199 -12.20 -2.57 1.60
N ASN A 200 -11.65 -1.46 2.11
CA ASN A 200 -12.41 -0.25 2.36
C ASN A 200 -12.45 0.71 1.15
N GLY A 201 -11.92 0.30 0.00
CA GLY A 201 -11.85 1.10 -1.23
C GLY A 201 -10.63 2.01 -1.32
N SER A 202 -9.81 2.13 -0.26
CA SER A 202 -8.62 2.97 -0.29
C SER A 202 -7.58 2.40 -1.26
N ILE A 203 -6.82 3.29 -1.88
CA ILE A 203 -5.69 2.87 -2.73
C ILE A 203 -4.43 2.77 -1.88
N ILE A 204 -3.64 1.74 -2.15
CA ILE A 204 -2.31 1.56 -1.57
C ILE A 204 -1.33 1.43 -2.73
N ALA A 205 -0.44 2.39 -2.87
CA ALA A 205 0.59 2.40 -3.89
C ALA A 205 1.89 1.75 -3.40
N PHE A 206 2.54 1.05 -4.31
CA PHE A 206 3.86 0.47 -4.13
C PHE A 206 4.63 0.57 -5.46
N ASP A 207 5.86 0.07 -5.47
CA ASP A 207 6.70 0.01 -6.67
C ASP A 207 7.06 1.41 -7.22
N HIS A 208 7.80 2.16 -6.41
CA HIS A 208 8.19 3.54 -6.68
C HIS A 208 9.64 3.68 -7.16
N GLU A 209 10.27 2.61 -7.61
CA GLU A 209 11.68 2.61 -8.06
C GLU A 209 11.93 3.64 -9.19
N PHE A 210 10.90 3.93 -9.99
CA PHE A 210 10.97 4.80 -11.18
C PHE A 210 10.35 6.19 -11.02
N ILE A 211 10.46 6.80 -9.84
CA ILE A 211 10.07 8.21 -9.61
C ILE A 211 11.25 9.18 -9.80
N PHE A 212 10.96 10.48 -9.75
CA PHE A 212 11.92 11.60 -9.88
C PHE A 212 12.70 11.63 -11.21
N ARG A 213 12.11 11.11 -12.29
CA ARG A 213 12.72 11.11 -13.62
C ARG A 213 12.48 12.44 -14.36
N TYR A 214 13.50 12.95 -15.04
CA TYR A 214 13.49 14.28 -15.67
C TYR A 214 12.92 14.32 -17.10
N TYR A 215 12.67 13.17 -17.73
CA TYR A 215 12.11 13.08 -19.09
C TYR A 215 10.57 13.24 -19.14
N PHE A 216 9.96 13.68 -18.05
CA PHE A 216 8.51 13.73 -17.92
C PHE A 216 7.93 15.01 -18.54
N LYS A 217 6.90 14.87 -19.38
CA LYS A 217 6.22 16.00 -20.04
C LYS A 217 5.23 16.68 -19.09
N ASP A 218 5.77 17.44 -18.14
CA ASP A 218 4.99 18.00 -17.03
C ASP A 218 3.83 18.92 -17.45
N SER A 219 4.02 19.71 -18.51
CA SER A 219 3.01 20.68 -18.95
C SER A 219 1.75 20.03 -19.54
N GLU A 220 1.86 18.85 -20.13
CA GLU A 220 0.71 18.11 -20.66
C GLU A 220 -0.05 17.38 -19.56
N LEU A 221 0.65 16.92 -18.51
CA LEU A 221 0.03 16.20 -17.40
C LEU A 221 -0.65 17.13 -16.43
N LEU A 222 -0.06 18.29 -16.14
CA LEU A 222 -0.70 19.30 -15.29
C LEU A 222 -2.06 19.73 -15.86
N LYS A 223 -2.18 19.85 -17.19
CA LYS A 223 -3.44 20.16 -17.88
C LYS A 223 -4.51 19.07 -17.77
N LYS A 224 -4.12 17.84 -17.39
CA LYS A 224 -5.03 16.70 -17.21
C LYS A 224 -5.52 16.57 -15.77
N ILE A 225 -4.91 17.26 -14.81
CA ILE A 225 -5.38 17.27 -13.43
C ILE A 225 -6.67 18.08 -13.35
N THR A 226 -7.71 17.45 -12.84
CA THR A 226 -9.06 17.99 -12.75
C THR A 226 -9.39 18.39 -11.30
N LEU A 227 -10.46 19.16 -11.11
CA LEU A 227 -10.96 19.48 -9.77
C LEU A 227 -11.27 18.23 -8.94
N GLN A 228 -11.76 17.16 -9.58
CA GLN A 228 -12.01 15.87 -8.94
C GLN A 228 -10.73 15.23 -8.39
N ASP A 229 -9.59 15.40 -9.06
CA ASP A 229 -8.31 14.92 -8.56
C ASP A 229 -7.91 15.69 -7.28
N PHE A 230 -8.13 17.02 -7.25
CA PHE A 230 -7.95 17.83 -6.05
C PHE A 230 -8.88 17.43 -4.91
N TYR A 231 -10.15 17.13 -5.18
CA TYR A 231 -11.08 16.62 -4.17
C TYR A 231 -10.60 15.34 -3.51
N THR A 232 -9.99 14.43 -4.28
CA THR A 232 -9.51 13.16 -3.72
C THR A 232 -8.20 13.35 -2.95
N PHE A 233 -7.27 14.14 -3.48
CA PHE A 233 -5.97 14.38 -2.87
C PHE A 233 -6.07 15.24 -1.60
N PHE A 234 -6.89 16.29 -1.62
CA PHE A 234 -7.19 17.18 -0.49
C PHE A 234 -8.58 16.89 0.08
N SER A 235 -8.86 15.61 0.32
CA SER A 235 -10.14 15.14 0.87
C SER A 235 -10.40 15.61 2.30
N ASP A 236 -9.36 16.03 3.02
CA ASP A 236 -9.44 16.58 4.37
C ASP A 236 -8.68 17.91 4.46
N LYS A 237 -9.19 18.84 5.27
CA LYS A 237 -8.56 20.15 5.51
C LYS A 237 -7.17 20.00 6.14
N GLU A 238 -6.97 19.02 7.02
CA GLU A 238 -5.68 18.74 7.63
C GLU A 238 -4.63 18.35 6.58
N ILE A 239 -4.99 17.53 5.59
CA ILE A 239 -4.09 17.14 4.49
C ILE A 239 -3.69 18.37 3.69
N TYR A 240 -4.66 19.23 3.37
CA TYR A 240 -4.41 20.51 2.68
C TYR A 240 -3.48 21.42 3.49
N ASP A 241 -3.82 21.69 4.75
CA ASP A 241 -3.03 22.59 5.61
C ASP A 241 -1.60 22.06 5.77
N ASN A 242 -1.41 20.76 6.01
CA ASN A 242 -0.10 20.15 6.12
C ASN A 242 0.70 20.28 4.82
N PHE A 243 0.09 20.03 3.66
CA PHE A 243 0.73 20.17 2.36
C PHE A 243 1.15 21.63 2.07
N MET A 244 0.27 22.59 2.37
CA MET A 244 0.51 24.01 2.14
C MET A 244 1.61 24.55 3.07
N ASN A 245 1.64 24.12 4.33
CA ASN A 245 2.58 24.61 5.34
C ASN A 245 3.92 23.86 5.35
N THR A 246 4.04 22.72 4.65
CA THR A 246 5.30 21.98 4.54
C THR A 246 6.37 22.84 3.87
N ASN A 247 7.55 22.92 4.50
CA ASN A 247 8.76 23.44 3.89
C ASN A 247 9.35 22.38 2.96
N TRP A 248 8.90 22.39 1.70
CA TRP A 248 9.27 21.39 0.70
C TRP A 248 10.75 21.40 0.33
N GLU A 249 11.43 22.54 0.43
CA GLU A 249 12.87 22.60 0.22
C GLU A 249 13.62 21.84 1.32
N LYS A 250 13.25 22.07 2.60
CA LYS A 250 13.80 21.29 3.72
C LYS A 250 13.48 19.80 3.55
N TRP A 251 12.24 19.47 3.21
CA TRP A 251 11.84 18.08 2.97
C TRP A 251 12.70 17.40 1.89
N CYS A 252 12.97 18.08 0.77
CA CYS A 252 13.88 17.59 -0.28
C CYS A 252 15.29 17.37 0.25
N ASN A 253 15.81 18.31 1.03
CA ASN A 253 17.16 18.20 1.60
C ASN A 253 17.28 17.07 2.63
N GLU A 254 16.18 16.63 3.25
CA GLU A 254 16.21 15.53 4.22
C GLU A 254 15.99 14.16 3.56
N ASN A 255 15.10 14.10 2.56
CA ASN A 255 14.62 12.84 1.99
C ASN A 255 15.27 12.52 0.64
N LEU A 256 15.72 13.53 -0.10
CA LEU A 256 16.30 13.35 -1.42
C LEU A 256 17.81 13.67 -1.46
N SER A 257 18.38 14.38 -0.48
CA SER A 257 19.80 14.79 -0.50
C SER A 257 20.80 13.63 -0.60
N LYS A 258 20.40 12.44 -0.16
CA LYS A 258 21.27 11.27 -0.25
C LYS A 258 21.33 10.70 -1.66
N ILE A 259 20.44 11.08 -2.58
CA ILE A 259 20.16 10.38 -3.83
C ILE A 259 21.16 10.72 -4.97
N PHE A 260 22.12 11.63 -4.79
CA PHE A 260 22.25 12.68 -5.81
C PHE A 260 23.69 13.16 -6.20
N LEU A 261 23.98 13.17 -7.53
CA LEU A 261 25.09 13.79 -8.32
C LEU A 261 24.52 14.87 -9.30
N GLU A 262 25.15 16.05 -9.53
CA GLU A 262 24.82 17.19 -10.45
C GLU A 262 23.42 17.29 -11.15
N SER A 263 22.92 16.23 -11.79
CA SER A 263 21.52 16.03 -12.22
C SER A 263 20.44 16.32 -11.14
N ASP A 264 20.84 16.45 -9.88
CA ASP A 264 19.97 16.58 -8.70
C ASP A 264 19.35 17.95 -8.53
N LEU A 265 20.11 18.99 -8.84
CA LEU A 265 19.61 20.36 -8.76
C LEU A 265 18.44 20.51 -9.74
N LYS A 266 18.50 19.80 -10.87
CA LYS A 266 17.41 19.75 -11.84
C LYS A 266 16.20 18.97 -11.32
N ILE A 267 16.41 17.78 -10.73
CA ILE A 267 15.31 16.98 -10.16
C ILE A 267 14.62 17.72 -9.01
N LYS A 268 15.40 18.26 -8.05
CA LYS A 268 14.89 19.07 -6.95
C LYS A 268 14.10 20.27 -7.47
N LYS A 269 14.64 20.99 -8.46
CA LYS A 269 13.96 22.13 -9.08
C LYS A 269 12.62 21.72 -9.71
N ILE A 270 12.60 20.65 -10.52
CA ILE A 270 11.37 20.14 -11.15
C ILE A 270 10.33 19.74 -10.10
N PHE A 271 10.75 19.03 -9.05
CA PHE A 271 9.85 18.65 -7.96
C PHE A 271 9.25 19.87 -7.27
N LEU A 272 10.07 20.87 -6.92
CA LEU A 272 9.59 22.10 -6.29
C LEU A 272 8.65 22.90 -7.21
N GLU A 273 8.95 22.97 -8.51
CA GLU A 273 8.06 23.59 -9.50
C GLU A 273 6.68 22.89 -9.56
N ARG A 274 6.66 21.56 -9.50
CA ARG A 274 5.40 20.79 -9.44
C ARG A 274 4.62 21.05 -8.16
N ILE A 275 5.31 21.11 -7.02
CA ILE A 275 4.71 21.48 -5.74
C ILE A 275 4.06 22.86 -5.84
N ASP A 276 4.77 23.86 -6.34
CA ASP A 276 4.26 25.23 -6.47
C ASP A 276 3.04 25.30 -7.40
N ASN A 277 3.06 24.55 -8.51
CA ASN A 277 1.93 24.44 -9.42
C ASN A 277 0.68 23.85 -8.72
N ILE A 278 0.85 22.77 -7.95
CA ILE A 278 -0.26 22.18 -7.18
C ILE A 278 -0.74 23.12 -6.08
N LYS A 279 0.16 23.77 -5.33
CA LYS A 279 -0.21 24.77 -4.30
C LYS A 279 -1.04 25.90 -4.89
N LYS A 280 -0.63 26.43 -6.04
CA LYS A 280 -1.34 27.51 -6.74
C LYS A 280 -2.76 27.08 -7.12
N GLN A 281 -2.91 25.97 -7.83
CA GLN A 281 -4.23 25.48 -8.25
C GLN A 281 -5.13 25.11 -7.06
N ALA A 282 -4.57 24.44 -6.04
CA ALA A 282 -5.31 24.11 -4.83
C ALA A 282 -5.83 25.38 -4.13
N SER A 283 -5.00 26.43 -4.04
CA SER A 283 -5.39 27.71 -3.45
C SER A 283 -6.48 28.41 -4.25
N GLU A 284 -6.43 28.35 -5.59
CA GLU A 284 -7.48 28.89 -6.46
C GLU A 284 -8.84 28.21 -6.21
N PHE A 285 -8.85 26.89 -6.00
CA PHE A 285 -10.08 26.16 -5.68
C PHE A 285 -10.57 26.40 -4.25
N VAL A 286 -9.68 26.40 -3.26
CA VAL A 286 -10.04 26.53 -1.85
C VAL A 286 -10.44 27.97 -1.50
N ASN A 287 -9.74 28.99 -1.99
CA ASN A 287 -9.98 30.39 -1.60
C ASN A 287 -11.33 30.95 -2.06
N GLN A 288 -11.96 30.36 -3.10
CA GLN A 288 -13.27 30.80 -3.56
C GLN A 288 -14.37 30.53 -2.52
N ASN A 289 -14.33 29.35 -1.91
CA ASN A 289 -15.24 28.95 -0.83
C ASN A 289 -14.67 27.71 -0.10
N PRO A 290 -13.86 27.89 0.95
CA PRO A 290 -13.16 26.78 1.60
C PRO A 290 -14.11 25.71 2.15
N GLU A 291 -15.20 26.14 2.79
CA GLU A 291 -16.18 25.22 3.39
C GLU A 291 -16.83 24.35 2.32
N LYS A 292 -17.29 24.97 1.22
CA LYS A 292 -17.89 24.23 0.11
C LYS A 292 -16.90 23.26 -0.53
N PHE A 293 -15.65 23.69 -0.73
CA PHE A 293 -14.60 22.83 -1.30
C PHE A 293 -14.43 21.56 -0.47
N PHE A 294 -14.22 21.68 0.84
CA PHE A 294 -13.96 20.50 1.69
C PHE A 294 -15.20 19.61 1.87
N GLN A 295 -16.42 20.17 1.87
CA GLN A 295 -17.65 19.37 1.85
C GLN A 295 -17.77 18.54 0.57
N GLU A 296 -17.49 19.15 -0.58
CA GLU A 296 -17.50 18.45 -1.88
C GLU A 296 -16.37 17.42 -1.97
N ALA A 297 -15.18 17.76 -1.44
CA ALA A 297 -14.02 16.88 -1.40
C ALA A 297 -14.29 15.60 -0.59
N GLN A 298 -14.80 15.75 0.64
CA GLN A 298 -15.18 14.62 1.49
C GLN A 298 -16.26 13.75 0.83
N LYS A 299 -17.32 14.38 0.30
CA LYS A 299 -18.39 13.66 -0.40
C LYS A 299 -17.83 12.84 -1.57
N PHE A 300 -17.06 13.48 -2.44
CA PHE A 300 -16.49 12.83 -3.62
C PHE A 300 -15.50 11.72 -3.25
N TYR A 301 -14.67 11.94 -2.23
CA TYR A 301 -13.74 10.92 -1.74
C TYR A 301 -14.50 9.69 -1.19
N HIS A 302 -15.55 9.90 -0.38
CA HIS A 302 -16.39 8.80 0.10
C HIS A 302 -17.09 8.05 -1.05
N GLU A 303 -17.64 8.75 -2.04
CA GLU A 303 -18.24 8.12 -3.22
C GLU A 303 -17.21 7.29 -4.02
N SER A 304 -15.97 7.77 -4.13
CA SER A 304 -14.87 7.03 -4.76
C SER A 304 -14.53 5.76 -3.97
N LEU A 305 -14.40 5.85 -2.64
CA LEU A 305 -14.18 4.68 -1.78
C LEU A 305 -15.30 3.65 -1.94
N GLU A 306 -16.56 4.06 -1.84
CA GLU A 306 -17.71 3.16 -2.00
C GLU A 306 -17.74 2.49 -3.38
N THR A 307 -17.42 3.24 -4.43
CA THR A 307 -17.32 2.69 -5.78
C THR A 307 -16.25 1.61 -5.86
N LYS A 308 -15.08 1.82 -5.23
CA LYS A 308 -13.98 0.87 -5.20
C LYS A 308 -14.20 -0.31 -4.26
N LYS A 309 -14.97 -0.15 -3.18
CA LYS A 309 -15.40 -1.28 -2.32
C LYS A 309 -16.20 -2.30 -3.09
N LYS A 310 -17.03 -1.86 -4.06
CA LYS A 310 -17.86 -2.77 -4.87
C LYS A 310 -17.04 -3.81 -5.63
N ILE A 311 -15.76 -3.56 -5.88
CA ILE A 311 -14.83 -4.54 -6.48
C ILE A 311 -14.83 -5.85 -5.69
N PHE A 312 -14.85 -5.78 -4.36
CA PHE A 312 -14.90 -6.95 -3.48
C PHE A 312 -16.26 -7.66 -3.46
N THR A 313 -17.33 -6.99 -3.92
CA THR A 313 -18.67 -7.59 -4.02
C THR A 313 -18.89 -8.31 -5.35
N TYR A 314 -18.21 -7.89 -6.42
CA TYR A 314 -18.39 -8.47 -7.76
C TYR A 314 -17.45 -9.63 -8.06
N LEU A 315 -16.33 -9.73 -7.35
CA LEU A 315 -15.45 -10.87 -7.51
C LEU A 315 -16.12 -12.07 -6.85
N PRO A 316 -16.40 -13.16 -7.58
CA PRO A 316 -16.83 -14.39 -6.92
C PRO A 316 -15.76 -14.74 -5.88
N PRO A 317 -16.16 -15.23 -4.68
CA PRO A 317 -15.19 -15.68 -3.69
C PRO A 317 -14.22 -16.60 -4.41
N LYS A 318 -12.90 -16.30 -4.34
CA LYS A 318 -11.86 -17.07 -5.04
C LYS A 318 -12.18 -18.54 -4.80
N VAL A 319 -12.72 -19.21 -5.81
CA VAL A 319 -12.82 -20.66 -5.77
C VAL A 319 -11.36 -21.07 -5.59
N PRO A 320 -11.00 -21.73 -4.47
CA PRO A 320 -9.61 -22.09 -4.24
C PRO A 320 -9.13 -22.76 -5.52
N PRO A 321 -7.99 -22.34 -6.08
CA PRO A 321 -7.54 -22.86 -7.36
C PRO A 321 -7.64 -24.37 -7.26
N ARG A 322 -8.42 -24.99 -8.16
CA ARG A 322 -8.51 -26.46 -8.20
C ARG A 322 -7.06 -26.93 -8.15
N PRO A 323 -6.68 -27.79 -7.19
CA PRO A 323 -5.31 -28.26 -7.11
C PRO A 323 -4.97 -28.74 -8.51
N LYS A 324 -3.98 -28.12 -9.15
CA LYS A 324 -3.55 -28.55 -10.47
C LYS A 324 -3.25 -30.04 -10.30
N LYS A 325 -3.99 -30.89 -10.99
CA LYS A 325 -3.59 -32.29 -11.14
C LYS A 325 -2.26 -32.22 -11.88
N TYR A 326 -1.17 -32.25 -11.13
CA TYR A 326 0.14 -32.47 -11.72
C TYR A 326 0.05 -33.80 -12.47
N PRO A 327 0.60 -33.89 -13.69
CA PRO A 327 0.71 -35.18 -14.34
C PRO A 327 1.40 -36.14 -13.37
N ILE A 328 0.78 -37.30 -13.14
CA ILE A 328 1.46 -38.40 -12.46
C ILE A 328 2.63 -38.75 -13.37
N ILE A 329 3.83 -38.36 -12.97
CA ILE A 329 5.05 -38.85 -13.60
C ILE A 329 5.16 -40.30 -13.18
N THR A 330 4.70 -41.22 -14.03
CA THR A 330 5.08 -42.62 -13.95
C THR A 330 6.57 -42.70 -14.20
N ILE A 331 7.33 -42.97 -13.15
CA ILE A 331 8.73 -43.38 -13.25
C ILE A 331 8.71 -44.69 -14.04
N PRO A 332 9.44 -44.82 -15.16
CA PRO A 332 9.59 -46.11 -15.82
C PRO A 332 10.23 -47.07 -14.81
N VAL A 333 9.50 -48.13 -14.47
CA VAL A 333 10.08 -49.26 -13.77
C VAL A 333 11.13 -49.82 -14.70
N ASN A 334 12.37 -49.82 -14.24
CA ASN A 334 13.49 -50.33 -15.01
C ASN A 334 13.35 -51.87 -15.00
N ASP A 335 12.74 -52.43 -16.04
CA ASP A 335 12.74 -53.87 -16.27
C ASP A 335 14.14 -54.30 -16.68
N ASN A 336 14.99 -54.46 -15.67
CA ASN A 336 16.22 -55.26 -15.72
C ASN A 336 16.41 -55.92 -14.36
N CYS A 337 15.64 -56.99 -14.15
CA CYS A 337 16.07 -58.21 -13.47
C CYS A 337 15.82 -59.36 -14.42
#